data_AF-A0A7Y2IPZ3-F1
#
_entry.id   AF-A0A7Y2IPZ3-F1
#
_cell.length_a   1.000
_cell.length_b   1.000
_cell.length_c   1.000
_cell.angle_alpha   90.00
_cell.angle_beta   90.00
_cell.angle_gamma   90.00
#
_symmetry.space_group_name_H-M   'P 1'
#
loop_
_entity.id
_entity.type
_entity.pdbx_description
1 polymer ?
#
loop_
_entity_poly.entity_id
_entity_poly.type
_entity_poly.pdbx_seq_one_letter_code
_entity_poly.pdbx_strand_id
1 'polypeptide(L)'
;MAIDIICPRCGEPDHLRGTRRDDFIELVCETCGLTWHRDPSPRCPACGGDDLVAAVAAIVEKSRGTQLSVVGTRVVQLCVDCDATDLERYERNRPNPLMPAELPTVSPQD
;
A
#
# COMPACT_ATOMS: atom_id res chain seq x y z
N MET A 1 -3.41 -2.54 -6.63
CA MET A 1 -3.12 -3.78 -7.37
C MET A 1 -2.82 -4.86 -6.35
N ALA A 2 -3.61 -5.94 -6.34
CA ALA A 2 -3.26 -7.13 -5.57
C ALA A 2 -2.06 -7.80 -6.26
N ILE A 3 -1.11 -8.30 -5.49
CA ILE A 3 -0.06 -9.17 -6.03
C ILE A 3 -0.75 -10.52 -6.27
N ASP A 4 -0.79 -10.97 -7.52
CA ASP A 4 -1.26 -12.32 -7.82
C ASP A 4 -0.26 -13.32 -7.23
N ILE A 5 -0.72 -14.15 -6.29
CA ILE A 5 0.09 -15.18 -5.65
C ILE A 5 -0.21 -16.49 -6.37
N ILE A 6 0.80 -17.08 -7.00
CA ILE A 6 0.69 -18.36 -7.72
C ILE A 6 1.62 -19.42 -7.12
N CYS A 7 1.23 -20.68 -7.16
CA CYS A 7 2.09 -21.78 -6.75
C CYS A 7 3.32 -21.85 -7.66
N PRO A 8 4.56 -21.73 -7.14
CA PRO A 8 5.76 -21.70 -7.97
C PRO A 8 6.11 -23.06 -8.60
N ARG A 9 5.43 -24.15 -8.19
CA ARG A 9 5.64 -25.48 -8.75
C ARG A 9 4.64 -25.85 -9.84
N CYS A 10 3.34 -25.64 -9.60
CA CYS A 10 2.28 -26.09 -10.52
C CYS A 10 1.47 -24.95 -11.14
N GLY A 11 1.76 -23.69 -10.81
CA GLY A 11 1.06 -22.52 -11.37
C GLY A 11 -0.35 -22.29 -10.85
N GLU A 12 -0.81 -23.07 -9.85
CA GLU A 12 -2.13 -22.91 -9.23
C GLU A 12 -2.31 -21.51 -8.61
N PRO A 13 -3.31 -20.72 -9.03
CA PRO A 13 -3.53 -19.36 -8.50
C PRO A 13 -4.53 -19.31 -7.33
N ASP A 14 -5.46 -20.25 -7.24
CA ASP A 14 -6.64 -20.10 -6.39
C ASP A 14 -6.60 -21.02 -5.16
N HIS A 15 -6.16 -22.28 -5.34
CA HIS A 15 -6.12 -23.29 -4.28
C HIS A 15 -4.87 -23.16 -3.39
N LEU A 16 -4.73 -21.99 -2.77
CA LEU A 16 -3.62 -21.63 -1.88
C LEU A 16 -4.13 -21.33 -0.47
N ARG A 17 -3.55 -22.02 0.51
CA ARG A 17 -3.82 -21.76 1.93
C ARG A 17 -2.66 -20.98 2.55
N GLY A 18 -2.95 -19.80 3.09
CA GLY A 18 -2.01 -18.99 3.85
C GLY A 18 -2.18 -19.13 5.36
N THR A 19 -1.08 -19.37 6.08
CA THR A 19 -1.02 -19.31 7.54
C THR A 19 -0.01 -18.25 7.96
N ARG A 20 -0.45 -17.24 8.71
CA ARG A 20 0.47 -16.24 9.25
C ARG A 20 1.30 -16.86 10.37
N ARG A 21 2.62 -16.79 10.21
CA ARG A 21 3.62 -16.99 11.26
C ARG A 21 4.14 -15.61 11.67
N ASP A 22 4.91 -15.54 12.75
CA ASP A 22 5.36 -14.26 13.30
C ASP A 22 6.07 -13.40 12.24
N ASP A 23 7.07 -13.97 11.56
CA ASP A 23 7.93 -13.25 10.61
C ASP A 23 7.57 -13.49 9.13
N PHE A 24 6.72 -14.47 8.83
CA PHE A 24 6.40 -14.85 7.45
C PHE A 24 4.97 -15.36 7.28
N ILE A 25 4.50 -15.43 6.04
CA ILE A 25 3.28 -16.15 5.68
C ILE A 25 3.71 -17.48 5.06
N GLU A 26 3.35 -18.57 5.73
CA GLU A 26 3.48 -19.91 5.18
C GLU A 26 2.34 -20.14 4.18
N LEU A 27 2.68 -20.46 2.94
CA LEU A 27 1.74 -20.77 1.87
C LEU A 27 1.83 -22.25 1.54
N VAL A 28 0.67 -22.89 1.44
CA VAL A 28 0.53 -24.28 1.01
C VAL A 28 -0.35 -24.32 -0.24
N CYS A 29 0.16 -24.93 -1.31
CA CYS A 29 -0.65 -25.23 -2.48
C CYS A 29 -1.46 -26.51 -2.20
N GLU A 30 -2.78 -26.39 -2.21
CA GLU A 30 -3.68 -27.52 -1.94
C GLU A 30 -3.77 -28.48 -3.16
N THR A 31 -3.33 -28.05 -4.34
CA THR A 31 -3.29 -28.89 -5.57
C THR A 31 -2.06 -29.81 -5.63
N CYS A 32 -0.85 -29.29 -5.35
CA CYS A 32 0.39 -30.07 -5.47
C CYS A 32 1.12 -30.34 -4.14
N GLY A 33 0.62 -29.78 -3.03
CA GLY A 33 1.19 -29.97 -1.70
C GLY A 33 2.48 -29.19 -1.43
N LEU A 34 2.95 -28.33 -2.34
CA LEU A 34 4.13 -27.51 -2.09
C LEU A 34 3.86 -26.52 -0.95
N THR A 35 4.78 -26.44 0.00
CA THR A 35 4.86 -25.39 1.01
C THR A 35 6.00 -24.41 0.68
N TRP A 36 5.74 -23.11 0.78
CA TRP A 36 6.77 -22.07 0.65
C TRP A 36 6.45 -20.87 1.54
N HIS A 37 7.45 -20.01 1.77
CA HIS A 37 7.31 -18.83 2.62
C HIS A 37 7.25 -17.55 1.80
N ARG A 38 6.42 -16.61 2.25
CA ARG A 38 6.35 -15.24 1.73
C ARG A 38 6.66 -14.27 2.86
N ASP A 39 7.62 -13.38 2.62
CA ASP A 39 7.87 -12.21 3.47
C ASP A 39 6.67 -11.24 3.39
N PRO A 40 5.97 -10.96 4.50
CA PRO A 40 4.83 -10.05 4.53
C PRO A 40 5.26 -8.58 4.58
N SER A 41 6.55 -8.30 4.77
CA SER A 41 7.06 -6.94 4.87
C SER A 41 6.77 -6.20 3.57
N PRO A 42 6.21 -4.97 3.65
CA PRO A 42 5.97 -4.19 2.45
C PRO A 42 7.30 -3.91 1.75
N ARG A 43 7.29 -3.93 0.42
CA ARG A 43 8.42 -3.52 -0.43
C ARG A 43 7.95 -2.43 -1.36
N CYS A 44 8.87 -1.52 -1.72
CA CYS A 44 8.58 -0.46 -2.67
C CYS A 44 8.21 -1.10 -4.02
N PRO A 45 7.03 -0.82 -4.59
CA PRO A 45 6.62 -1.42 -5.87
C PRO A 45 7.45 -0.91 -7.06
N ALA A 46 8.15 0.22 -6.90
CA ALA A 46 8.98 0.81 -7.94
C ALA A 46 10.41 0.26 -7.94
N CYS A 47 11.08 0.20 -6.79
CA CYS A 47 12.49 -0.21 -6.70
C CYS A 47 12.74 -1.56 -6.01
N GLY A 48 11.73 -2.15 -5.36
CA GLY A 48 11.84 -3.40 -4.60
C GLY A 48 12.52 -3.28 -3.22
N GLY A 49 12.96 -2.07 -2.84
CA GLY A 49 13.56 -1.78 -1.53
C GLY A 49 12.61 -2.01 -0.37
N ASP A 50 13.17 -2.26 0.82
CA ASP A 50 12.47 -2.52 2.07
C ASP A 50 12.55 -1.36 3.08
N ASP A 51 13.32 -0.31 2.78
CA ASP A 51 13.34 0.92 3.58
C ASP A 51 12.12 1.78 3.26
N LEU A 52 11.04 1.51 4.01
CA LEU A 52 9.75 2.16 3.91
C LEU A 52 9.38 2.84 5.23
N VAL A 53 8.94 4.09 5.13
CA VAL A 53 8.46 4.89 6.26
C VAL A 53 6.93 4.95 6.22
N ALA A 54 6.30 4.58 7.33
CA ALA A 54 4.86 4.76 7.51
C ALA A 54 4.54 6.24 7.72
N ALA A 55 3.72 6.82 6.84
CA ALA A 55 3.23 8.20 6.93
C ALA A 55 1.70 8.23 7.03
N VAL A 56 1.17 9.18 7.79
CA VAL A 56 -0.28 9.44 7.83
C VAL A 56 -0.63 10.39 6.69
N ALA A 57 -1.46 9.95 5.75
CA ALA A 57 -1.95 10.73 4.62
C ALA A 57 -3.41 11.16 4.84
N ALA A 58 -3.74 12.39 4.45
CA ALA A 58 -5.11 12.90 4.47
C ALA A 58 -5.95 12.30 3.34
N ILE A 59 -7.21 12.00 3.64
CA ILE A 59 -8.25 11.74 2.63
C ILE A 59 -9.03 13.04 2.49
N VAL A 60 -8.95 13.66 1.32
CA VAL A 60 -9.60 14.93 1.02
C VAL A 60 -10.74 14.65 0.06
N GLU A 61 -11.92 15.15 0.40
CA GLU A 61 -13.10 15.08 -0.45
C GLU A 61 -13.72 16.46 -0.64
N LYS A 62 -14.48 16.59 -1.72
CA LYS A 62 -15.28 17.78 -1.98
C LYS A 62 -16.54 17.71 -1.11
N SER A 63 -16.77 18.75 -0.32
CA SER A 63 -17.97 18.87 0.49
C SER A 63 -19.07 19.59 -0.30
N ARG A 64 -19.50 20.78 0.13
CA ARG A 64 -20.50 21.60 -0.58
C ARG A 64 -19.82 22.71 -1.38
N GLY A 65 -20.35 22.99 -2.58
CA GLY A 65 -19.85 24.09 -3.41
C GLY A 65 -18.47 23.79 -3.98
N THR A 66 -17.46 24.62 -3.70
CA THR A 66 -16.05 24.41 -4.10
C THR A 66 -15.15 24.05 -2.91
N GLN A 67 -15.72 23.82 -1.73
CA GLN A 67 -14.95 23.58 -0.51
C GLN A 67 -14.43 22.14 -0.46
N LEU A 68 -13.13 22.01 -0.19
CA LEU A 68 -12.47 20.74 0.13
C LEU A 68 -12.41 20.55 1.64
N SER A 69 -12.60 19.31 2.08
CA SER A 69 -12.55 18.92 3.48
C SER A 69 -11.72 17.67 3.65
N VAL A 70 -10.91 17.61 4.71
CA VAL A 70 -10.30 16.35 5.16
C VAL A 70 -11.40 15.54 5.83
N VAL A 71 -11.74 14.39 5.26
CA VAL A 71 -12.78 13.49 5.77
C VAL A 71 -12.22 12.31 6.56
N GLY A 72 -10.91 12.11 6.49
CA GLY A 72 -10.24 11.04 7.22
C GLY A 72 -8.74 11.02 6.98
N THR A 73 -8.08 9.99 7.51
CA THR A 73 -6.66 9.71 7.28
C THR A 73 -6.45 8.23 7.01
N ARG A 74 -5.34 7.90 6.35
CA ARG A 74 -4.87 6.53 6.13
C ARG A 74 -3.36 6.45 6.29
N VAL A 75 -2.84 5.29 6.65
CA VAL A 75 -1.41 5.04 6.63
C VAL A 75 -0.98 4.69 5.19
N VAL A 76 0.09 5.32 4.73
CA VAL A 76 0.78 5.00 3.47
C VAL A 76 2.23 4.62 3.77
N GLN A 77 2.82 3.78 2.93
CA GLN A 77 4.24 3.43 3.00
C GLN A 77 4.98 4.26 1.97
N LEU A 78 5.93 5.08 2.41
CA LEU A 78 6.78 5.92 1.54
C LEU A 78 8.17 5.31 1.47
N CYS A 79 8.66 5.05 0.26
CA CYS A 79 10.04 4.62 0.05
C CYS A 79 10.99 5.79 0.22
N VAL A 80 12.05 5.61 1.02
CA VAL A 80 13.06 6.65 1.27
C VAL A 80 13.73 7.15 -0.01
N ASP A 81 13.85 6.28 -1.03
CA ASP A 81 14.45 6.61 -2.32
C ASP A 81 13.42 7.13 -3.32
N CYS A 82 12.34 6.39 -3.55
CA CYS A 82 11.37 6.73 -4.62
C CYS A 82 10.43 7.87 -4.23
N ASP A 83 10.09 8.00 -2.94
CA ASP A 83 9.13 8.99 -2.43
C ASP A 83 9.82 10.08 -1.61
N ALA A 84 11.13 10.29 -1.82
CA ALA A 84 11.97 11.21 -1.03
C ALA A 84 11.35 12.61 -0.87
N THR A 85 10.80 13.17 -1.95
CA THR A 85 10.13 14.48 -1.94
C THR A 85 8.88 14.51 -1.06
N ASP A 86 8.08 13.44 -1.08
CA ASP A 86 6.87 13.31 -0.27
C ASP A 86 7.22 13.06 1.20
N LEU A 87 8.28 12.29 1.46
CA LEU A 87 8.82 12.08 2.80
C LEU A 87 9.33 13.40 3.40
N GLU A 88 10.11 14.17 2.64
CA GLU A 88 10.59 15.50 3.07
C GLU A 88 9.42 16.46 3.34
N ARG A 89 8.38 16.45 2.48
CA ARG A 89 7.15 17.23 2.70
C ARG A 89 6.44 16.79 3.97
N TYR A 90 6.35 15.49 4.23
CA TYR A 90 5.71 14.95 5.42
C TYR A 90 6.45 15.38 6.69
N GLU A 91 7.78 15.24 6.72
CA GLU A 91 8.63 15.58 7.87
C GLU A 91 8.58 17.07 8.20
N ARG A 92 8.71 17.94 7.20
CA ARG A 92 8.67 19.39 7.37
C ARG A 92 7.33 19.90 7.93
N ASN A 93 6.23 19.22 7.60
CA ASN A 93 4.89 19.68 7.95
C ASN A 93 4.28 18.97 9.17
N ARG A 94 5.04 18.13 9.87
CA ARG A 94 4.54 17.46 11.10
C ARG A 94 4.00 18.49 12.11
N PRO A 95 2.91 18.18 12.83
CA PRO A 95 2.22 16.88 12.88
C PRO A 95 1.13 16.71 11.81
N ASN A 96 1.03 17.59 10.82
CA ASN A 96 -0.04 17.52 9.83
C ASN A 96 0.10 16.30 8.92
N PRO A 97 -1.01 15.63 8.53
CA PRO A 97 -0.97 14.55 7.56
C PRO A 97 -0.39 14.99 6.21
N LEU A 98 0.17 14.03 5.47
CA LEU A 98 0.58 14.24 4.09
C LEU A 98 -0.65 14.52 3.23
N MET A 99 -0.74 15.72 2.65
CA MET A 99 -1.80 16.07 1.72
C MET A 99 -1.62 15.31 0.38
N PRO A 100 -2.73 14.93 -0.29
CA PRO A 100 -2.69 14.36 -1.63
C PRO A 100 -1.94 15.28 -2.61
N ALA A 101 -1.15 14.70 -3.52
CA ALA A 101 -0.47 15.46 -4.56
C ALA A 101 -1.47 16.14 -5.52
N GLU A 102 -2.57 15.46 -5.79
CA GLU A 102 -3.70 15.99 -6.57
C GLU A 102 -4.91 16.15 -5.67
N LEU A 103 -5.45 17.38 -5.62
CA LEU A 103 -6.70 17.65 -4.94
C LEU A 103 -7.87 17.24 -5.85
N PRO A 104 -8.97 16.69 -5.30
CA PRO A 104 -10.11 16.33 -6.10
C PRO A 104 -10.71 17.59 -6.75
N THR A 105 -10.48 17.76 -8.04
CA THR A 105 -11.17 18.75 -8.87
C THR A 105 -12.53 18.19 -9.29
N VAL A 106 -13.50 19.05 -9.54
CA VAL A 106 -14.89 18.69 -9.86
C VAL A 106 -14.92 17.67 -11.02
N SER A 107 -15.34 16.42 -10.78
CA SER A 107 -15.74 15.54 -11.88
C SER A 107 -17.00 16.13 -12.52
N PRO A 108 -17.11 16.18 -13.86
CA PRO A 108 -18.38 16.51 -14.51
C PRO A 108 -19.43 15.52 -14.03
N GLN A 109 -20.55 16.00 -13.48
CA GLN A 109 -21.74 15.17 -13.35
C GLN A 109 -22.43 15.19 -14.72
N ASP A 110 -22.84 14.01 -15.19
CA ASP A 110 -23.59 13.77 -16.44
C ASP A 110 -24.69 14.80 -16.72
#